data_AF-A0A8D8DJ35-F1
#
_entry.id   AF-A0A8D8DJ35-F1
#
_cell.length_a   1.000
_cell.length_b   1.000
_cell.length_c   1.000
_cell.angle_alpha   90.00
_cell.angle_beta   90.00
_cell.angle_gamma   90.00
#
_symmetry.space_group_name_H-M   'P 1'
#
loop_
_entity.id
_entity.type
_entity.pdbx_description
1 polymer ?
#
loop_
_entity_poly.entity_id
_entity_poly.type
_entity_poly.pdbx_seq_one_letter_code
_entity_poly.pdbx_strand_id
1 'polypeptide(L)'
;MKSPLPVPEFLEENNLSLSFKQPHRRNQVNQRPPKPPKLYPKFDASFSRSLNGSCGASAISFRNGGARAELSTLYQRDKRESYYEQCFEQIAKVGEGSFGEVFKVKSKVDGCLY
;
A
#
# COMPACT_ATOMS: atom_id res chain seq x y z
N MET A 1 -52.31 -10.42 14.84
CA MET A 1 -51.80 -10.62 16.22
C MET A 1 -50.28 -10.53 16.16
N LYS A 2 -49.65 -9.56 16.83
CA LYS A 2 -48.18 -9.40 16.80
C LYS A 2 -47.59 -10.35 17.85
N SER A 3 -46.64 -11.20 17.47
CA SER A 3 -45.91 -12.06 18.42
C SER A 3 -45.06 -11.19 19.36
N PRO A 4 -44.97 -11.52 20.66
CA PRO A 4 -44.13 -10.77 21.58
C PRO A 4 -42.66 -10.83 21.15
N LEU A 5 -41.94 -9.74 21.40
CA LEU A 5 -40.51 -9.66 21.11
C LEU A 5 -39.75 -10.64 22.02
N PRO A 6 -38.69 -11.30 21.50
CA PRO A 6 -37.90 -12.23 22.30
C PRO A 6 -37.21 -11.49 23.43
N VAL A 7 -37.27 -12.06 24.64
CA VAL A 7 -36.59 -11.56 25.82
C VAL A 7 -35.15 -12.07 25.81
N PRO A 8 -34.13 -11.22 26.00
CA PRO A 8 -32.74 -11.67 26.01
C PRO A 8 -32.46 -12.60 27.20
N GLU A 9 -31.80 -13.73 26.91
CA GLU A 9 -31.28 -14.63 27.93
C GLU A 9 -29.93 -14.11 28.45
N PHE A 10 -29.87 -13.85 29.76
CA PHE A 10 -28.62 -13.53 30.45
C PHE A 10 -28.04 -14.83 31.02
N LEU A 11 -26.97 -15.30 30.39
CA LEU A 11 -26.23 -16.47 30.85
C LEU A 11 -25.31 -16.07 32.02
N GLU A 12 -25.35 -16.82 33.11
CA GLU A 12 -24.48 -16.59 34.27
C GLU A 12 -22.99 -16.68 33.85
N GLU A 13 -22.26 -15.59 34.08
CA GLU A 13 -20.89 -15.34 33.62
C GLU A 13 -19.89 -16.43 34.05
N ASN A 14 -20.19 -17.15 35.14
CA ASN A 14 -19.32 -18.17 35.71
C ASN A 14 -19.18 -19.45 34.86
N ASN A 15 -20.06 -19.68 33.87
CA ASN A 15 -20.02 -20.89 33.03
C ASN A 15 -19.66 -20.62 31.56
N LEU A 16 -19.41 -19.37 31.19
CA LEU A 16 -19.10 -19.00 29.82
C LEU A 16 -17.59 -18.83 29.63
N SER A 17 -16.92 -19.92 29.22
CA SER A 17 -15.65 -19.78 28.50
C SER A 17 -15.93 -19.16 27.13
N LEU A 18 -16.01 -17.83 27.06
CA LEU A 18 -16.19 -17.05 25.82
C LEU A 18 -14.97 -17.10 24.88
N SER A 19 -14.00 -17.95 25.17
CA SER A 19 -12.84 -18.18 24.33
C SER A 19 -13.15 -19.19 23.23
N PHE A 20 -13.12 -18.73 21.97
CA PHE A 20 -13.14 -19.60 20.78
C PHE A 20 -11.85 -20.40 20.57
N LYS A 21 -10.85 -20.24 21.46
CA LYS A 21 -9.60 -21.01 21.37
C LYS A 21 -9.83 -22.40 21.94
N GLN A 22 -9.58 -23.43 21.12
CA GLN A 22 -9.65 -24.82 21.57
C GLN A 22 -8.79 -25.01 22.84
N PRO A 23 -9.32 -25.66 23.90
CA PRO A 23 -8.53 -26.01 25.06
C PRO A 23 -7.44 -26.99 24.61
N HIS A 24 -6.23 -26.48 24.52
CA HIS A 24 -5.07 -27.23 24.10
C HIS A 24 -4.89 -28.43 25.05
N ARG A 25 -4.81 -29.64 24.48
CA ARG A 25 -4.69 -30.90 25.23
C ARG A 25 -3.61 -30.76 26.32
N ARG A 26 -3.98 -31.01 27.57
CA ARG A 26 -3.15 -30.92 28.80
C ARG A 26 -1.88 -31.83 28.82
N ASN A 27 -1.49 -32.43 27.71
CA ASN A 27 -0.31 -33.31 27.61
C ASN A 27 0.86 -32.63 26.86
N GLN A 28 1.13 -31.36 27.15
CA GLN A 28 2.33 -30.65 26.67
C GLN A 28 3.01 -29.90 27.80
N VAL A 29 3.32 -30.59 28.91
CA VAL A 29 3.98 -29.98 30.08
C VAL A 29 5.40 -29.49 29.77
N ASN A 30 5.99 -29.87 28.62
CA ASN A 30 7.36 -29.49 28.25
C ASN A 30 7.54 -28.96 26.82
N GLN A 31 6.47 -28.66 26.08
CA GLN A 31 6.63 -28.12 24.72
C GLN A 31 6.55 -26.60 24.77
N ARG A 32 7.69 -25.95 24.48
CA ARG A 32 7.72 -24.51 24.23
C ARG A 32 6.72 -24.21 23.10
N PRO A 33 5.90 -23.14 23.22
CA PRO A 33 4.99 -22.76 22.15
C PRO A 33 5.79 -22.64 20.84
N PRO A 34 5.23 -23.09 19.69
CA PRO A 34 5.92 -23.00 18.43
C PRO A 34 6.34 -21.55 18.22
N LYS A 35 7.64 -21.33 17.97
CA LYS A 35 8.15 -19.98 17.73
C LYS A 35 7.40 -19.43 16.52
N PRO A 36 6.90 -18.18 16.58
CA PRO A 36 6.30 -17.56 15.41
C PRO A 36 7.29 -17.65 14.25
N PRO A 37 6.81 -17.83 13.00
CA PRO A 37 7.68 -17.84 11.84
C PRO A 37 8.57 -16.61 11.91
N LYS A 38 9.89 -16.78 11.81
CA LYS A 38 10.80 -15.64 11.70
C LYS A 38 10.44 -14.94 10.40
N LEU A 39 9.73 -13.83 10.50
CA LEU A 39 9.67 -12.85 9.43
C LEU A 39 11.08 -12.28 9.37
N TYR A 40 11.95 -12.92 8.60
CA TYR A 40 13.16 -12.25 8.15
C TYR A 40 12.64 -11.00 7.44
N PRO A 41 12.97 -9.79 7.93
CA PRO A 41 12.86 -8.64 7.05
C PRO A 41 13.70 -9.06 5.85
N LYS A 42 13.09 -9.19 4.67
CA LYS A 42 13.89 -9.13 3.48
C LYS A 42 14.50 -7.73 3.56
N PHE A 43 15.72 -7.66 4.08
CA PHE A 43 16.54 -6.46 4.08
C PHE A 43 17.01 -6.21 2.64
N ASP A 44 16.06 -6.28 1.72
CA ASP A 44 16.03 -5.46 0.54
C ASP A 44 14.88 -4.49 0.80
N ALA A 45 15.12 -3.59 1.75
CA ALA A 45 14.45 -2.29 1.81
C ALA A 45 14.80 -1.43 0.58
N SER A 46 15.61 -1.96 -0.33
CA SER A 46 15.56 -1.71 -1.75
C SER A 46 14.18 -2.18 -2.26
N PHE A 47 13.19 -1.29 -2.17
CA PHE A 47 12.01 -1.30 -3.04
C PHE A 47 12.53 -1.49 -4.47
N SER A 48 12.65 -2.74 -4.92
CA SER A 48 13.29 -3.06 -6.19
C SER A 48 12.28 -2.66 -7.26
N ARG A 49 12.31 -1.39 -7.65
CA ARG A 49 11.55 -0.83 -8.77
C ARG A 49 11.92 -1.48 -10.11
N SER A 50 12.73 -2.54 -10.12
CA SER A 50 13.24 -3.18 -11.33
C SER A 50 12.87 -4.66 -11.51
N LEU A 51 12.02 -5.26 -10.65
CA LEU A 51 11.73 -6.70 -10.79
C LEU A 51 11.01 -7.08 -12.10
N ASN A 52 10.45 -6.13 -12.85
CA ASN A 52 9.86 -6.38 -14.18
C ASN A 52 10.26 -5.30 -15.20
N GLY A 53 11.52 -5.30 -15.63
CA GLY A 53 11.91 -5.02 -17.02
C GLY A 53 11.76 -3.61 -17.61
N SER A 54 11.20 -2.62 -16.91
CA SER A 54 11.14 -1.25 -17.43
C SER A 54 11.96 -0.27 -16.59
N CYS A 55 13.20 -0.02 -17.00
CA CYS A 55 14.07 1.04 -16.49
C CYS A 55 13.58 2.49 -16.77
N GLY A 56 12.29 2.70 -17.08
CA GLY A 56 11.76 3.98 -17.52
C GLY A 56 10.39 4.29 -16.92
N ALA A 57 9.92 5.51 -17.15
CA ALA A 57 8.60 5.95 -16.69
C ALA A 57 7.46 5.17 -17.34
N SER A 58 6.35 5.04 -16.62
CA SER A 58 5.12 4.39 -17.08
C SER A 58 3.93 5.25 -16.69
N ALA A 59 3.01 5.47 -17.62
CA ALA A 59 1.81 6.24 -17.38
C ALA A 59 0.71 5.36 -16.78
N ILE A 60 0.07 5.84 -15.72
CA ILE A 60 -0.98 5.11 -14.98
C ILE A 60 -2.33 5.73 -15.31
N SER A 61 -3.26 4.94 -15.85
CA SER A 61 -4.64 5.35 -16.12
C SER A 61 -5.60 4.19 -15.90
N PHE A 62 -6.69 4.45 -15.18
CA PHE A 62 -7.78 3.49 -14.95
C PHE A 62 -8.99 3.75 -15.86
N ARG A 63 -8.87 4.66 -16.82
CA ARG A 63 -9.98 4.99 -17.73
C ARG A 63 -10.26 3.78 -18.62
N ASN A 64 -11.51 3.32 -18.59
CA ASN A 64 -11.97 2.17 -19.36
C ASN A 64 -12.19 2.58 -20.83
N GLY A 65 -11.10 2.69 -21.57
CA GLY A 65 -11.09 3.07 -22.98
C GLY A 65 -9.65 3.06 -23.47
N GLY A 66 -9.31 2.12 -24.35
CA GLY A 66 -7.94 1.63 -24.63
C GLY A 66 -6.89 2.61 -25.15
N ALA A 67 -7.08 3.91 -25.02
CA ALA A 67 -6.00 4.88 -25.15
C ALA A 67 -5.03 4.68 -23.98
N ARG A 68 -3.88 4.05 -24.26
CA ARG A 68 -2.75 4.04 -23.33
C ARG A 68 -2.42 5.48 -23.01
N ALA A 69 -2.24 5.79 -21.73
CA ALA A 69 -1.76 7.11 -21.35
C ALA A 69 -0.35 7.27 -21.94
N GLU A 70 -0.16 8.34 -22.73
CA GLU A 70 1.10 8.61 -23.41
C GLU A 70 1.99 9.46 -22.52
N LEU A 71 3.29 9.15 -22.54
CA LEU A 71 4.31 9.99 -21.92
C LEU A 71 4.58 11.20 -22.81
N SER A 72 5.04 12.29 -22.21
CA SER A 72 5.47 13.48 -22.95
C SER A 72 6.52 13.13 -24.02
N THR A 73 6.44 13.82 -25.16
CA THR A 73 7.41 13.74 -26.26
C THR A 73 8.80 14.23 -25.87
N LEU A 74 8.91 15.01 -24.80
CA LEU A 74 10.19 15.48 -24.27
C LEU A 74 10.98 14.41 -23.52
N TYR A 75 10.32 13.33 -23.09
CA TYR A 75 10.96 12.28 -22.32
C TYR A 75 11.83 11.37 -23.19
N GLN A 76 13.11 11.34 -22.87
CA GLN A 76 14.09 10.44 -23.46
C GLN A 76 14.51 9.40 -22.42
N ARG A 77 14.17 8.14 -22.70
CA ARG A 77 14.45 7.03 -21.79
C ARG A 77 15.94 6.71 -21.62
N ASP A 78 16.75 7.08 -22.60
CA ASP A 78 18.19 6.80 -22.60
C ASP A 78 18.97 7.74 -21.67
N LYS A 79 18.36 8.85 -21.25
CA LYS A 79 18.94 9.76 -20.28
C LYS A 79 18.83 9.18 -18.87
N ARG A 80 19.83 9.50 -18.04
CA ARG A 80 19.85 9.13 -16.62
C ARG A 80 18.79 9.87 -15.80
N GLU A 81 18.36 11.02 -16.30
CA GLU A 81 17.35 11.88 -15.70
C GLU A 81 15.99 11.18 -15.71
N SER A 82 15.23 11.35 -14.63
CA SER A 82 13.86 10.85 -14.52
C SER A 82 12.90 11.61 -15.44
N TYR A 83 11.72 11.04 -15.68
CA TYR A 83 10.65 11.73 -16.44
C TYR A 83 10.30 13.08 -15.82
N TYR A 84 10.27 13.16 -14.49
CA TYR A 84 10.00 14.38 -13.74
C TYR A 84 11.02 15.47 -14.07
N GLU A 85 12.32 15.17 -13.95
CA GLU A 85 13.40 16.13 -14.23
C GLU A 85 13.42 16.59 -15.69
N GLN A 86 13.13 15.67 -16.62
CA GLN A 86 13.13 15.98 -18.04
C GLN A 86 11.94 16.85 -18.46
N CYS A 87 10.74 16.57 -17.94
CA CYS A 87 9.50 17.19 -18.41
C CYS A 87 9.04 18.39 -17.59
N PHE A 88 9.58 18.58 -16.38
CA PHE A 88 9.17 19.64 -15.48
C PHE A 88 10.36 20.47 -14.99
N GLU A 89 10.08 21.73 -14.68
CA GLU A 89 10.96 22.62 -13.95
C GLU A 89 10.39 22.81 -12.54
N GLN A 90 11.15 22.38 -11.52
CA GLN A 90 10.72 22.52 -10.13
C GLN A 90 10.90 23.97 -9.66
N ILE A 91 9.80 24.62 -9.28
CA ILE A 91 9.82 26.01 -8.81
C ILE A 91 9.99 26.04 -7.29
N ALA A 92 9.15 25.31 -6.57
CA ALA A 92 9.16 25.31 -5.11
C ALA A 92 8.53 24.04 -4.54
N LYS A 93 8.94 23.66 -3.33
CA LYS A 93 8.29 22.60 -2.54
C LYS A 93 7.08 23.19 -1.83
N VAL A 94 5.90 22.62 -2.07
CA VAL A 94 4.63 23.04 -1.48
C VAL A 94 4.42 22.38 -0.11
N GLY A 95 4.86 21.13 0.06
CA GLY A 95 4.74 20.42 1.33
C GLY A 95 5.45 19.07 1.35
N GLU A 96 5.49 18.46 2.54
CA GLU A 96 6.07 17.15 2.82
C GLU A 96 5.28 16.43 3.92
N GLY A 97 5.20 15.10 3.84
CA GLY A 97 4.72 14.25 4.91
C GLY A 97 5.10 12.79 4.70
N SER A 98 4.48 11.88 5.47
CA SER A 98 4.72 10.42 5.34
C SER A 98 4.34 9.85 3.97
N PHE A 99 3.52 10.57 3.20
CA PHE A 99 3.11 10.20 1.84
C PHE A 99 4.09 10.68 0.75
N GLY A 100 5.12 11.45 1.13
CA GLY A 100 6.11 12.01 0.21
C GLY A 100 6.06 13.53 0.13
N GLU A 101 6.54 14.07 -0.99
CA GLU A 101 6.72 15.50 -1.24
C GLU A 101 5.79 15.98 -2.35
N VAL A 102 5.35 17.24 -2.24
CA VAL A 102 4.54 17.91 -3.27
C VAL A 102 5.29 19.15 -3.74
N PHE A 103 5.44 19.30 -5.05
CA PHE A 103 6.16 20.40 -5.67
C PHE A 103 5.25 21.19 -6.58
N LYS A 104 5.44 22.52 -6.58
CA LYS A 104 4.94 23.41 -7.61
C LYS A 104 5.94 23.36 -8.76
N VAL A 105 5.45 23.02 -9.94
CA VAL A 105 6.27 22.82 -11.13
C VAL A 105 5.74 23.63 -12.31
N LYS A 106 6.63 23.94 -13.25
CA LYS A 106 6.26 24.38 -14.59
C LYS A 106 6.48 23.24 -15.56
N SER A 107 5.45 22.87 -16.30
CA SER A 107 5.59 21.87 -17.36
C SER A 107 6.37 22.47 -18.53
N LYS A 108 7.39 21.76 -19.01
CA LYS A 108 8.21 22.18 -20.16
C LYS A 108 7.48 21.97 -21.50
N VAL A 109 6.37 21.23 -21.49
CA VAL A 109 5.57 20.92 -22.69
C VAL A 109 4.65 22.07 -23.06
N ASP A 110 3.88 22.56 -22.09
CA ASP A 110 2.84 23.58 -22.28
C ASP A 110 3.14 24.90 -21.56
N GLY A 111 4.16 24.94 -20.69
CA GLY A 111 4.54 26.12 -19.93
C GLY A 111 3.63 26.44 -18.74
N CYS A 112 2.63 25.58 -18.47
CA CYS A 112 1.65 25.78 -17.40
C CYS A 112 2.21 25.39 -16.03
N LEU A 113 1.59 25.93 -14.97
CA LEU A 113 1.92 25.62 -13.59
C LEU A 113 1.04 24.50 -13.04
N TYR A 114 1.66 23.54 -12.37
CA TYR A 114 1.03 22.42 -11.69
C TYR A 114 1.54 22.27 -10.26
#